data_AF-A0AAW1PVW1-F1
#
_entry.id   AF-A0AAW1PVW1-F1
#
_cell.length_a   1.000
_cell.length_b   1.000
_cell.length_c   1.000
_cell.angle_alpha   90.00
_cell.angle_beta   90.00
_cell.angle_gamma   90.00
#
_symmetry.space_group_name_H-M   'P 1'
#
loop_
_entity.id
_entity.type
_entity.pdbx_description
1 polymer ?
#
loop_
_entity_poly.entity_id
_entity_poly.type
_entity_poly.pdbx_seq_one_letter_code
_entity_poly.pdbx_strand_id
1 'polypeptide(L)'
;MQLAALRDNNTPFVDHGIEVLYRFAAFDPFCRTRFFGRPFDLGQFERFRRIMHTPHYCVLLGYTEHQLLSSLQVSELRWKQRVWVKGYRTNTEGVFEFSMIQRLGGRYDGIWFCDALLCDDCDERTLIV
;
A
#
# COMPACT_ATOMS: atom_id res chain seq x y z
N MET A 1 -0.43 9.43 -7.16
CA MET A 1 -0.63 8.78 -5.84
C MET A 1 -0.59 7.28 -6.03
N GLN A 2 0.06 6.54 -5.15
CA GLN A 2 0.26 5.08 -5.24
C GLN A 2 -1.10 4.33 -5.30
N LEU A 3 -2.10 4.82 -4.57
CA LEU A 3 -3.48 4.31 -4.66
C LEU A 3 -4.00 4.34 -6.11
N ALA A 4 -3.78 5.41 -6.87
CA ALA A 4 -4.25 5.51 -8.24
C ALA A 4 -3.64 4.44 -9.17
N ALA A 5 -2.39 4.02 -8.92
CA ALA A 5 -1.77 2.94 -9.68
C ALA A 5 -2.43 1.58 -9.43
N LEU A 6 -2.98 1.37 -8.22
CA LEU A 6 -3.71 0.15 -7.87
C LEU A 6 -5.09 0.09 -8.54
N ARG A 7 -5.67 1.24 -8.91
CA ARG A 7 -6.92 1.32 -9.67
C ARG A 7 -6.78 0.63 -11.03
N ASP A 8 -5.68 0.89 -11.73
CA ASP A 8 -5.40 0.31 -13.04
C ASP A 8 -4.30 -0.77 -12.94
N ASN A 9 -4.42 -1.65 -11.94
CA ASN A 9 -3.35 -2.56 -11.51
C ASN A 9 -2.70 -3.38 -12.65
N ASN A 10 -3.45 -3.72 -13.69
CA ASN A 10 -2.97 -4.59 -14.78
C ASN A 10 -2.57 -3.84 -16.06
N THR A 11 -2.40 -2.51 -15.99
CA THR A 11 -2.01 -1.68 -17.14
C THR A 11 -0.68 -0.98 -16.85
N PRO A 12 0.35 -1.11 -17.70
CA PRO A 12 0.35 -1.74 -19.03
C PRO A 12 0.55 -3.27 -19.03
N PHE A 13 0.83 -3.89 -17.87
CA PHE A 13 0.94 -5.34 -17.72
C PHE A 13 0.40 -5.79 -16.36
N VAL A 14 0.20 -7.10 -16.19
CA VAL A 14 -0.36 -7.70 -14.96
C VAL A 14 0.45 -7.30 -13.72
N ASP A 15 -0.26 -6.87 -12.67
CA ASP A 15 0.34 -6.45 -11.38
C ASP A 15 1.28 -5.23 -11.45
N HIS A 16 1.17 -4.42 -12.50
CA HIS A 16 1.88 -3.13 -12.61
C HIS A 16 1.61 -2.19 -11.43
N GLY A 17 0.36 -2.08 -10.97
CA GLY A 17 0.00 -1.23 -9.83
C GLY A 17 0.72 -1.65 -8.54
N ILE A 18 0.79 -2.96 -8.30
CA ILE A 18 1.57 -3.55 -7.19
C ILE A 18 3.05 -3.22 -7.34
N GLU A 19 3.61 -3.30 -8.55
CA GLU A 19 5.00 -2.95 -8.81
C GLU A 19 5.28 -1.47 -8.53
N VAL A 20 4.39 -0.57 -8.95
CA VAL A 20 4.49 0.86 -8.62
C VAL A 20 4.50 1.04 -7.10
N LEU A 21 3.56 0.41 -6.39
CA LEU A 21 3.53 0.49 -4.92
C LEU A 21 4.83 -0.02 -4.30
N TYR A 22 5.36 -1.16 -4.77
CA TYR A 22 6.61 -1.76 -4.30
C TYR A 22 7.83 -0.84 -4.53
N ARG A 23 7.95 -0.24 -5.72
CA ARG A 23 9.05 0.69 -6.06
C ARG A 23 9.04 1.94 -5.20
N PHE A 24 7.87 2.38 -4.77
CA PHE A 24 7.70 3.53 -3.88
C PHE A 24 7.45 3.13 -2.42
N ALA A 25 7.70 1.88 -2.05
CA ALA A 25 7.64 1.46 -0.65
C ALA A 25 8.91 1.91 0.07
N ALA A 26 8.75 2.55 1.23
CA ALA A 26 9.82 3.21 1.97
C ALA A 26 10.60 2.26 2.89
N PHE A 27 10.65 0.97 2.59
CA PHE A 27 11.37 -0.01 3.41
C PHE A 27 12.75 -0.35 2.83
N ASP A 28 13.63 -0.86 3.68
CA ASP A 28 14.91 -1.44 3.27
C ASP A 28 14.71 -2.90 2.85
N PRO A 29 14.98 -3.27 1.57
CA PRO A 29 14.82 -4.64 1.07
C PRO A 29 15.67 -5.69 1.82
N PHE A 30 16.74 -5.27 2.49
CA PHE A 30 17.63 -6.18 3.22
C PHE A 30 17.20 -6.40 4.68
N CYS A 31 16.16 -5.71 5.13
CA CYS A 31 15.65 -5.76 6.50
C CYS A 31 14.19 -6.22 6.54
N ARG A 32 13.78 -6.79 7.67
CA ARG A 32 12.34 -7.02 7.93
C ARG A 32 11.63 -5.68 8.13
N THR A 33 10.49 -5.52 7.49
CA THR A 33 9.68 -4.30 7.52
C THR A 33 8.30 -4.56 8.08
N ARG A 34 7.69 -3.55 8.70
CA ARG A 34 6.31 -3.55 9.19
C ARG A 34 5.34 -2.89 8.21
N PHE A 35 5.67 -2.90 6.92
CA PHE A 35 4.88 -2.25 5.87
C PHE A 35 3.39 -2.66 5.91
N PHE A 36 3.11 -3.94 6.13
CA PHE A 36 1.74 -4.48 6.29
C PHE A 36 1.39 -4.72 7.78
N GLY A 37 1.89 -3.89 8.69
CA GLY A 37 1.66 -3.96 10.15
C GLY A 37 2.57 -4.94 10.89
N ARG A 38 2.95 -6.05 10.24
CA ARG A 38 3.81 -7.09 10.82
C ARG A 38 5.19 -7.17 10.19
N PRO A 39 6.22 -7.66 10.93
CA PRO A 39 7.55 -7.86 10.37
C PRO A 39 7.55 -8.93 9.28
N PHE A 40 7.66 -8.50 8.04
CA PHE A 40 7.86 -9.37 6.87
C PHE A 40 9.20 -9.09 6.22
N ASP A 41 9.78 -10.13 5.62
CA ASP A 41 10.89 -9.98 4.69
C ASP A 41 10.30 -9.78 3.29
N LEU A 42 10.17 -8.50 2.92
CA LEU A 42 9.58 -8.01 1.67
C LEU A 42 10.64 -7.60 0.64
N GLY A 43 11.91 -7.99 0.82
CA GLY A 43 12.96 -7.68 -0.16
C GLY A 43 12.76 -8.30 -1.54
N GLN A 44 11.89 -9.32 -1.61
CA GLN A 44 11.48 -9.96 -2.86
C GLN A 44 10.10 -9.47 -3.29
N PHE A 45 10.02 -8.95 -4.51
CA PHE A 45 8.76 -8.48 -5.10
C PHE A 45 7.63 -9.52 -5.02
N GLU A 46 7.93 -10.79 -5.26
CA GLU A 46 6.94 -11.86 -5.26
C GLU A 46 6.26 -12.04 -3.88
N ARG A 47 6.98 -11.79 -2.77
CA ARG A 47 6.37 -11.83 -1.42
C ARG A 47 5.42 -10.67 -1.18
N PHE A 48 5.84 -9.47 -1.58
CA PHE A 48 4.99 -8.28 -1.52
C PHE A 48 3.71 -8.48 -2.35
N ARG A 49 3.88 -8.99 -3.57
CA ARG A 49 2.79 -9.33 -4.49
C ARG A 49 1.81 -10.34 -3.91
N ARG A 50 2.30 -11.40 -3.27
CA ARG A 50 1.43 -12.39 -2.59
C ARG A 50 0.56 -11.76 -1.51
N ILE A 51 1.11 -10.85 -0.70
CA ILE A 51 0.34 -10.14 0.33
C ILE A 51 -0.75 -9.28 -0.31
N MET A 52 -0.44 -8.56 -1.39
CA MET A 52 -1.42 -7.75 -2.10
C MET A 52 -2.58 -8.57 -2.68
N HIS A 53 -2.36 -9.85 -3.00
CA HIS A 53 -3.38 -10.78 -3.46
C HIS A 53 -4.15 -11.49 -2.33
N THR A 54 -3.85 -11.21 -1.07
CA THR A 54 -4.66 -11.73 0.06
C THR A 54 -6.06 -11.09 0.08
N PRO A 55 -7.06 -11.75 0.70
CA PRO A 55 -8.44 -11.24 0.74
C PRO A 55 -8.55 -9.79 1.23
N HIS A 56 -7.74 -9.39 2.21
CA HIS A 56 -7.75 -8.04 2.77
C HIS A 56 -7.23 -6.98 1.80
N TYR A 57 -6.11 -7.23 1.13
CA TYR A 57 -5.46 -6.21 0.28
C TYR A 57 -5.92 -6.25 -1.18
N CYS A 58 -6.48 -7.37 -1.64
CA CYS A 58 -6.93 -7.51 -3.02
C CYS A 58 -8.05 -6.52 -3.40
N VAL A 59 -8.76 -5.96 -2.41
CA VAL A 59 -9.78 -4.92 -2.60
C VAL A 59 -9.21 -3.67 -3.25
N LEU A 60 -7.92 -3.36 -2.99
CA LEU A 60 -7.22 -2.25 -3.62
C LEU A 60 -6.93 -2.49 -5.10
N LEU A 61 -6.94 -3.74 -5.57
CA LEU A 61 -6.55 -4.08 -6.94
C LEU A 61 -7.76 -3.94 -7.87
N GLY A 62 -7.70 -2.95 -8.77
CA GLY A 62 -8.80 -2.70 -9.70
C GLY A 62 -9.99 -1.98 -9.08
N TYR A 63 -9.83 -1.29 -7.95
CA TYR A 63 -10.97 -0.71 -7.24
C TYR A 63 -11.80 0.24 -8.12
N THR A 64 -13.11 0.25 -7.89
CA THR A 64 -14.07 1.03 -8.68
C THR A 64 -14.30 2.41 -8.08
N GLU A 65 -14.31 2.50 -6.76
CA GLU A 65 -14.57 3.71 -6.00
C GLU A 65 -13.65 3.78 -4.77
N HIS A 66 -13.32 5.00 -4.36
CA HIS A 66 -12.63 5.26 -3.10
C HIS A 66 -13.12 6.58 -2.52
N GLN A 67 -13.12 6.67 -1.19
CA GLN A 67 -13.46 7.87 -0.45
C GLN A 67 -12.39 8.12 0.62
N LEU A 68 -11.87 9.35 0.67
CA LEU A 68 -11.00 9.78 1.75
C LEU A 68 -11.84 9.94 3.04
N LEU A 69 -11.52 9.16 4.06
CA LEU A 69 -12.20 9.23 5.36
C LEU A 69 -11.51 10.23 6.29
N SER A 70 -10.18 10.18 6.34
CA SER A 70 -9.38 11.08 7.15
C SER A 70 -8.01 11.32 6.56
N SER A 71 -7.43 12.47 6.92
CA SER A 71 -6.09 12.86 6.50
C SER A 71 -5.42 13.59 7.65
N LEU A 72 -4.19 13.21 7.96
CA LEU A 72 -3.43 13.74 9.09
C LEU A 72 -1.98 13.98 8.69
N GLN A 73 -1.50 15.21 8.85
CA GLN A 73 -0.08 15.51 8.77
C GLN A 73 0.55 15.21 10.14
N VAL A 74 1.35 14.15 10.22
CA VAL A 74 2.00 13.72 11.47
C VAL A 74 3.23 14.58 11.76
N SER A 75 3.97 14.94 10.71
CA SER A 75 5.07 15.91 10.75
C SER A 75 5.26 16.53 9.37
N GLU A 76 6.23 17.44 9.22
CA GLU A 76 6.55 18.08 7.93
C GLU A 76 6.76 17.07 6.80
N LEU A 77 7.36 15.92 7.12
CA LEU A 77 7.74 14.89 6.15
C LEU A 77 6.89 13.61 6.26
N ARG A 78 5.89 13.57 7.14
CA ARG A 78 5.08 12.37 7.38
C ARG A 78 3.60 12.70 7.30
N TRP A 79 2.91 11.90 6.51
CA TRP A 79 1.49 12.08 6.26
C TRP A 79 0.76 10.76 6.40
N LYS A 80 -0.45 10.77 6.95
CA LYS A 80 -1.32 9.60 7.05
C LYS A 80 -2.65 9.88 6.38
N GLN A 81 -3.15 8.92 5.62
CA GLN A 81 -4.47 8.97 4.99
C GLN A 81 -5.21 7.69 5.25
N ARG A 82 -6.46 7.80 5.65
CA ARG A 82 -7.37 6.67 5.76
C ARG A 82 -8.38 6.77 4.63
N VAL A 83 -8.46 5.73 3.83
CA VAL A 83 -9.32 5.67 2.64
C VAL A 83 -10.22 4.46 2.72
N TRP A 84 -11.51 4.67 2.48
CA TRP A 84 -12.43 3.60 2.17
C TRP A 84 -12.32 3.29 0.69
N VAL A 85 -12.30 2.00 0.34
CA VAL A 85 -12.13 1.53 -1.03
C VAL A 85 -13.14 0.43 -1.31
N LYS A 86 -13.76 0.51 -2.49
CA LYS A 86 -14.67 -0.51 -3.02
C LYS A 86 -14.02 -1.23 -4.18
N GLY A 87 -13.76 -2.53 -3.99
CA GLY A 87 -13.12 -3.39 -4.97
C GLY A 87 -13.96 -3.63 -6.23
N TYR A 88 -13.33 -4.22 -7.24
CA TYR A 88 -14.00 -4.64 -8.48
C TYR A 88 -14.86 -5.90 -8.31
N ARG A 89 -14.42 -6.83 -7.45
CA ARG A 89 -15.16 -8.07 -7.18
C ARG A 89 -16.40 -7.72 -6.35
N THR A 90 -17.53 -8.35 -6.69
CA THR A 90 -18.86 -8.01 -6.15
C THR A 90 -18.85 -7.89 -4.62
N ASN A 91 -19.05 -6.66 -4.15
CA ASN A 91 -19.27 -6.26 -2.75
C ASN A 91 -18.09 -6.37 -1.78
N THR A 92 -16.84 -6.47 -2.25
CA THR A 92 -15.69 -6.33 -1.35
C THR A 92 -15.38 -4.85 -1.12
N GLU A 93 -15.39 -4.42 0.12
CA GLU A 93 -14.95 -3.10 0.55
C GLU A 93 -13.93 -3.23 1.68
N GLY A 94 -13.17 -2.17 1.92
CA GLY A 94 -12.20 -2.16 3.01
C GLY A 94 -11.72 -0.75 3.30
N VAL A 95 -11.28 -0.54 4.54
CA VAL A 95 -10.65 0.71 4.97
C VAL A 95 -9.15 0.49 5.12
N PHE A 96 -8.38 1.37 4.50
CA PHE A 96 -6.93 1.29 4.43
C PHE A 96 -6.28 2.57 4.95
N GLU A 97 -5.27 2.42 5.79
CA GLU A 97 -4.40 3.51 6.21
C GLU A 97 -3.09 3.47 5.41
N PHE A 98 -2.85 4.54 4.65
CA PHE A 98 -1.58 4.82 4.00
C PHE A 98 -0.77 5.77 4.89
N SER A 99 0.36 5.27 5.40
CA SER A 99 1.39 6.10 5.99
C SER A 99 2.41 6.46 4.92
N MET A 100 2.64 7.75 4.72
CA MET A 100 3.49 8.30 3.68
C MET A 100 4.67 9.05 4.32
N ILE A 101 5.84 8.95 3.70
CA ILE A 101 7.05 9.68 4.09
C ILE A 101 7.66 10.38 2.88
N GLN A 102 7.99 11.65 3.03
CA GLN A 102 8.71 12.41 2.00
C GLN A 102 10.22 12.16 2.15
N ARG A 103 10.88 11.80 1.06
CA ARG A 103 12.35 11.65 1.04
C ARG A 103 12.99 13.03 0.95
N LEU A 104 14.00 13.26 1.78
CA LEU A 104 14.86 14.43 1.71
C LEU A 104 16.22 14.05 1.13
N GLY A 105 16.68 14.82 0.16
CA GLY A 105 17.97 14.69 -0.49
C GLY A 105 18.08 13.52 -1.48
N GLY A 106 19.10 13.60 -2.33
CA GLY A 106 19.37 12.61 -3.38
C GLY A 106 18.41 12.71 -4.56
N ARG A 107 18.35 11.64 -5.38
CA ARG A 107 17.59 11.63 -6.65
C ARG A 107 16.07 11.64 -6.50
N TYR A 108 15.57 11.46 -5.28
CA TYR A 108 14.13 11.37 -4.97
C TYR A 108 13.69 12.45 -3.99
N ASP A 109 14.44 13.54 -3.90
CA ASP A 109 14.13 14.66 -3.02
C ASP A 109 12.72 15.21 -3.30
N GLY A 110 11.95 15.42 -2.25
CA GLY A 110 10.57 15.91 -2.32
C GLY A 110 9.53 14.87 -2.73
N ILE A 111 9.90 13.62 -3.06
CA ILE A 111 8.97 12.57 -3.47
C ILE A 111 8.41 11.83 -2.25
N TRP A 112 7.10 11.55 -2.29
CA TRP A 112 6.38 10.79 -1.27
C TRP A 112 6.45 9.29 -1.53
N PHE A 113 6.92 8.55 -0.54
CA PHE A 113 6.96 7.09 -0.49
C PHE A 113 5.90 6.58 0.48
N CYS A 114 5.41 5.36 0.24
CA CYS A 114 4.52 4.67 1.18
C CYS A 114 5.39 4.00 2.26
N ASP A 115 5.29 4.43 3.51
CA ASP A 115 5.98 3.85 4.67
C ASP A 115 5.27 2.59 5.18
N ALA A 116 3.94 2.63 5.22
CA ALA A 116 3.11 1.50 5.60
C ALA A 116 1.73 1.57 4.93
N LEU A 117 1.18 0.38 4.65
CA LEU A 117 -0.17 0.17 4.15
C LEU A 117 -0.86 -0.81 5.08
N LEU A 118 -1.80 -0.32 5.87
CA LEU A 118 -2.54 -1.10 6.85
C LEU A 118 -4.00 -1.24 6.42
N CYS A 119 -4.59 -2.38 6.70
CA CYS A 119 -6.03 -2.62 6.51
C CYS A 119 -6.67 -2.77 7.90
N ASP A 120 -7.73 -2.01 8.16
CA ASP A 120 -8.36 -1.98 9.49
C ASP A 120 -8.98 -3.33 9.87
N ASP A 121 -9.55 -4.04 8.89
CA ASP A 121 -10.18 -5.35 9.08
C ASP A 121 -9.17 -6.52 9.02
N CYS A 122 -7.89 -6.21 8.77
CA CYS A 122 -6.84 -7.22 8.76
C CYS A 122 -6.34 -7.42 10.18
N ASP A 123 -6.99 -8.33 10.88
CA ASP A 123 -6.51 -8.81 12.18
C ASP A 123 -5.10 -9.35 11.97
N GLU A 124 -4.13 -8.87 12.75
CA GLU A 124 -2.73 -9.04 12.39
C GLU A 124 -2.37 -10.54 12.21
N ARG A 125 -3.08 -11.44 12.90
CA ARG A 125 -2.94 -12.90 12.89
C ARG A 125 -3.27 -13.58 11.56
N THR A 126 -3.91 -12.88 10.62
CA THR A 126 -4.50 -13.46 9.41
C THR A 126 -3.57 -13.40 8.18
N LEU A 127 -2.50 -12.60 8.21
CA LEU A 127 -1.45 -12.66 7.19
C LEU A 127 -0.50 -13.84 7.45
N ILE A 128 -0.89 -15.05 6.99
CA ILE A 128 0.02 -16.20 6.88
C ILE A 128 0.49 -16.25 5.42
N VAL A 129 1.79 -15.99 5.20
CA VAL A 129 2.43 -15.98 3.87
C VAL A 129 3.57 -16.96 3.86
#